data_AF-A0A259TK79-F1
#
_entry.id   AF-A0A259TK79-F1
#
_cell.length_a   1.000
_cell.length_b   1.000
_cell.length_c   1.000
_cell.angle_alpha   90.00
_cell.angle_beta   90.00
_cell.angle_gamma   90.00
#
_symmetry.space_group_name_H-M   'P 1'
#
loop_
_entity.id
_entity.type
_entity.pdbx_description
1 polymer ?
#
loop_
_entity_poly.entity_id
_entity_poly.type
_entity_poly.pdbx_seq_one_letter_code
_entity_poly.pdbx_strand_id
1 'polypeptide(L)'
;MDKQTERLISADGILSWINGVLIETDSEPIRYMFSCLKERLENGAFDQDPIPLPTLKPWDKVRHKQYRTSGIINGIDEKGIAAYVSWETGQQSWYPLNHLELAEAREDVK
;
A
#
# COMPACT_ATOMS: atom_id res chain seq x y z
N MET A 1 -3.00 -18.10 -32.98
CA MET A 1 -3.24 -17.86 -31.55
C MET A 1 -3.17 -16.37 -31.33
N ASP A 2 -4.32 -15.71 -31.30
CA ASP A 2 -4.40 -14.28 -31.02
C ASP A 2 -3.93 -14.02 -29.58
N LYS A 3 -2.88 -13.22 -29.45
CA LYS A 3 -2.48 -12.66 -28.16
C LYS A 3 -3.62 -11.75 -27.72
N GLN A 4 -4.42 -12.18 -26.75
CA GLN A 4 -5.31 -11.28 -26.03
C GLN A 4 -4.42 -10.18 -25.44
N THR A 5 -4.42 -9.04 -26.10
CA THR A 5 -3.80 -7.83 -25.59
C THR A 5 -4.69 -7.43 -24.44
N GLU A 6 -4.23 -7.63 -23.21
CA GLU A 6 -4.91 -7.14 -22.02
C GLU A 6 -5.15 -5.64 -22.21
N ARG A 7 -6.39 -5.28 -22.53
CA ARG A 7 -6.77 -3.87 -22.66
C ARG A 7 -6.81 -3.31 -21.26
N LEU A 8 -5.74 -2.62 -20.88
CA LEU A 8 -5.71 -1.82 -19.66
C LEU A 8 -6.88 -0.82 -19.73
N ILE A 9 -7.82 -0.95 -18.81
CA ILE A 9 -8.90 0.01 -18.62
C ILE A 9 -8.37 1.17 -17.77
N SER A 10 -8.67 2.41 -18.17
CA SER A 10 -8.28 3.58 -17.37
C SER A 10 -9.09 3.64 -16.07
N ALA A 11 -8.54 4.31 -15.05
CA ALA A 11 -9.25 4.54 -13.79
C ALA A 11 -10.63 5.20 -14.03
N ASP A 12 -10.69 6.21 -14.91
CA ASP A 12 -11.93 6.84 -15.34
C ASP A 12 -12.92 5.86 -15.99
N GLY A 13 -12.41 4.90 -16.77
CA GLY A 13 -13.22 3.84 -17.37
C GLY A 13 -13.83 2.91 -16.33
N ILE A 14 -13.06 2.56 -15.29
CA ILE A 14 -13.56 1.76 -14.17
C ILE A 14 -14.60 2.56 -13.37
N LEU A 15 -14.33 3.83 -13.07
CA LEU A 15 -15.25 4.70 -12.33
C LEU A 15 -16.58 4.88 -13.06
N SER A 16 -16.55 5.08 -14.38
CA SER A 16 -17.76 5.16 -15.20
C SER A 16 -18.56 3.86 -15.14
N TRP A 17 -17.90 2.70 -15.18
CA TRP A 17 -18.56 1.41 -15.07
C TRP A 17 -19.19 1.20 -13.69
N ILE A 18 -18.45 1.51 -12.61
CA ILE A 18 -18.96 1.41 -11.23
C ILE A 18 -20.21 2.28 -11.04
N ASN A 19 -20.20 3.53 -11.52
CA ASN A 19 -21.35 4.41 -11.40
C ASN A 19 -22.57 3.85 -12.15
N GLY A 20 -22.39 3.22 -13.32
CA GLY A 20 -23.47 2.53 -14.02
C GLY A 20 -24.07 1.38 -13.20
N VAL A 21 -23.22 0.53 -12.61
CA VAL A 21 -23.66 -0.60 -11.78
C VAL A 21 -24.40 -0.13 -10.52
N LEU A 22 -23.93 0.95 -9.88
CA LEU A 22 -24.57 1.52 -8.69
C LEU A 22 -25.98 2.06 -8.95
N ILE A 23 -26.24 2.60 -10.15
CA ILE A 23 -27.56 3.10 -10.57
C ILE A 23 -28.53 1.93 -10.79
N GLU A 24 -28.07 0.82 -11.33
CA GLU A 24 -28.91 -0.31 -11.73
C GLU A 24 -29.18 -1.33 -10.61
N THR A 25 -28.39 -1.31 -9.53
CA THR A 25 -28.50 -2.31 -8.46
C THR A 25 -29.28 -1.80 -7.25
N ASP A 26 -30.25 -2.59 -6.80
CA ASP A 26 -30.99 -2.41 -5.53
C ASP A 26 -30.37 -3.22 -4.38
N SER A 27 -29.25 -3.91 -4.63
CA SER A 27 -28.59 -4.74 -3.61
C SER A 27 -27.62 -3.92 -2.76
N GLU A 28 -28.00 -3.67 -1.51
CA GLU A 28 -27.18 -2.94 -0.52
C GLU A 28 -25.74 -3.49 -0.35
N PRO A 29 -25.51 -4.82 -0.26
CA PRO A 29 -24.13 -5.35 -0.18
C PRO A 29 -23.29 -5.03 -1.42
N ILE A 30 -23.90 -5.06 -2.61
CA ILE A 30 -23.23 -4.74 -3.87
C ILE A 30 -22.92 -3.25 -3.92
N ARG A 31 -23.86 -2.38 -3.52
CA ARG A 31 -23.64 -0.94 -3.41
C ARG A 31 -22.50 -0.60 -2.47
N TYR A 32 -22.44 -1.24 -1.31
CA TYR A 32 -21.36 -1.05 -0.35
C TYR A 32 -20.00 -1.41 -0.94
N MET A 33 -19.87 -2.60 -1.55
CA MET A 33 -18.60 -3.03 -2.16
C MET A 33 -18.12 -2.06 -3.25
N PHE A 34 -19.03 -1.62 -4.13
CA PHE A 34 -18.70 -0.69 -5.21
C PHE A 34 -18.38 0.72 -4.70
N SER A 35 -19.03 1.16 -3.61
CA SER A 35 -18.71 2.44 -2.96
C SER A 35 -17.31 2.42 -2.36
N CYS A 36 -16.94 1.33 -1.67
CA CYS A 36 -15.57 1.16 -1.17
C CYS A 36 -14.53 1.12 -2.31
N LEU A 37 -14.86 0.46 -3.43
CA LEU A 37 -13.94 0.42 -4.58
C LEU A 37 -13.77 1.80 -5.22
N LYS A 38 -14.86 2.55 -5.38
CA LYS A 38 -14.85 3.94 -5.87
C LYS A 38 -13.98 4.84 -4.99
N GLU A 39 -14.19 4.80 -3.67
CA GLU A 39 -13.39 5.57 -2.72
C GLU A 39 -11.89 5.23 -2.83
N ARG A 40 -11.54 3.95 -2.97
CA ARG A 40 -10.14 3.54 -3.14
C ARG A 40 -9.54 4.00 -4.47
N LEU A 41 -10.32 3.98 -5.54
CA LEU A 41 -9.90 4.51 -6.85
C LEU A 41 -9.70 6.03 -6.81
N GLU A 42 -10.66 6.78 -6.26
CA GLU A 42 -10.59 8.24 -6.14
C GLU A 42 -9.43 8.70 -5.23
N ASN A 43 -9.06 7.89 -4.24
CA ASN A 43 -7.91 8.15 -3.36
C ASN A 43 -6.56 7.67 -3.96
N GLY A 44 -6.52 7.26 -5.23
CA GLY A 44 -5.29 6.84 -5.89
C GLY A 44 -4.67 5.57 -5.30
N ALA A 45 -5.45 4.70 -4.65
CA ALA A 45 -4.93 3.46 -4.06
C ALA A 45 -4.34 2.49 -5.10
N PHE A 46 -4.58 2.76 -6.38
CA PHE A 46 -4.07 2.01 -7.53
C PHE A 46 -3.09 2.83 -8.39
N ASP A 47 -2.91 4.11 -8.08
CA ASP A 47 -1.90 4.93 -8.74
C ASP A 47 -0.53 4.50 -8.21
N GLN A 48 0.25 3.86 -9.09
CA GLN A 48 1.62 3.45 -8.82
C GLN A 48 2.59 4.63 -8.87
N ASP A 49 2.17 5.82 -8.40
CA ASP A 49 3.17 6.81 -8.08
C ASP A 49 4.08 6.17 -7.03
N PRO A 50 5.38 6.00 -7.30
CA PRO A 50 6.26 5.38 -6.33
C PRO A 50 6.20 6.29 -5.12
N ILE A 51 5.55 5.81 -4.06
CA ILE A 51 5.56 6.47 -2.76
C ILE A 51 7.04 6.77 -2.53
N PRO A 52 7.45 8.04 -2.37
CA PRO A 52 8.81 8.35 -1.99
C PRO A 52 8.98 7.80 -0.58
N LEU A 53 9.31 6.51 -0.52
CA LEU A 53 9.58 5.85 0.72
C LEU A 53 10.82 6.55 1.27
N PRO A 54 10.86 6.93 2.55
CA PRO A 54 12.15 7.11 3.19
C PRO A 54 12.99 5.91 2.81
N THR A 55 14.25 6.12 2.41
CA THR A 55 15.15 5.05 1.96
C THR A 55 15.53 4.19 3.17
N LEU A 56 14.52 3.48 3.70
CA LEU A 56 14.62 2.55 4.79
C LEU A 56 15.63 1.50 4.37
N LYS A 57 16.58 1.23 5.24
CA LYS A 57 17.63 0.24 5.03
C LYS A 57 17.65 -0.76 6.19
N PRO A 58 18.28 -1.92 6.00
CA PRO A 58 18.59 -2.80 7.12
C PRO A 58 19.26 -2.01 8.25
N TRP A 59 18.87 -2.37 9.47
CA TRP A 59 19.28 -1.79 10.75
C TRP A 59 18.69 -0.42 11.09
N ASP A 60 17.83 0.14 10.24
CA ASP A 60 17.07 1.33 10.62
C ASP A 60 16.03 1.00 11.69
N LYS A 61 15.91 1.91 12.66
CA LYS A 61 14.83 1.90 13.63
C LYS A 61 13.61 2.55 13.01
N VAL A 62 12.52 1.81 12.94
CA VAL A 62 11.26 2.22 12.32
C VAL A 62 10.12 2.17 13.30
N ARG A 63 9.07 2.93 12.99
CA ARG A 63 7.78 2.89 13.68
C ARG A 63 6.70 2.47 12.70
N HIS A 64 5.78 1.63 13.15
CA HIS A 64 4.58 1.33 12.37
C HIS A 64 3.60 2.52 12.44
N LYS A 65 3.22 3.07 11.29
CA LYS A 65 2.37 4.28 11.18
C LYS A 65 1.03 4.14 11.93
N GLN A 66 0.39 2.98 11.83
CA GLN A 66 -0.89 2.70 12.51
C GLN A 66 -0.75 2.29 13.98
N TYR A 67 0.05 1.25 14.27
CA TYR A 67 0.09 0.63 15.60
C TYR A 67 1.04 1.31 16.60
N ARG A 68 1.77 2.36 16.17
CA ARG A 68 2.72 3.14 16.99
C ARG A 68 3.78 2.29 17.72
N THR A 69 4.02 1.06 17.28
CA THR A 69 5.08 0.19 17.79
C THR A 69 6.37 0.43 17.01
N SER A 70 7.51 0.32 17.69
CA SER A 70 8.83 0.48 17.09
C SER A 70 9.50 -0.86 16.87
N GLY A 71 10.38 -0.91 15.88
CA GLY A 71 11.14 -2.10 15.54
C GLY A 71 12.40 -1.77 14.74
N ILE A 72 13.18 -2.80 14.45
CA ILE A 72 14.41 -2.70 13.66
C ILE A 72 14.24 -3.52 12.40
N ILE A 73 14.57 -2.93 11.25
CA ILE A 73 14.61 -3.66 9.97
C ILE A 73 15.82 -4.60 9.99
N ASN A 74 15.60 -5.90 9.79
CA ASN A 74 16.69 -6.87 9.62
C ASN A 74 17.02 -7.10 8.14
N GLY A 75 16.05 -6.86 7.24
CA GLY A 75 16.21 -7.08 5.81
C GLY A 75 15.10 -6.43 5.00
N ILE A 76 15.36 -6.25 3.71
CA ILE A 76 14.40 -5.75 2.72
C ILE A 76 14.28 -6.82 1.65
N ASP A 77 13.09 -6.99 1.10
CA ASP A 77 12.84 -7.96 0.03
C ASP A 77 13.53 -7.54 -1.28
N GLU A 78 13.69 -8.48 -2.20
CA GLU A 78 14.39 -8.26 -3.47
C GLU A 78 13.76 -7.15 -4.34
N LYS A 79 12.46 -6.90 -4.13
CA LYS A 79 11.69 -5.89 -4.87
C LYS A 79 11.70 -4.52 -4.19
N GLY A 80 12.20 -4.40 -2.97
CA GLY A 80 12.21 -3.13 -2.23
C GLY A 80 10.82 -2.63 -1.87
N ILE A 81 9.86 -3.51 -1.61
CA ILE A 81 8.47 -3.17 -1.24
C ILE A 81 8.13 -3.55 0.20
N ALA A 82 8.88 -4.48 0.80
CA ALA A 82 8.63 -4.95 2.15
C ALA A 82 9.93 -5.09 2.97
N ALA A 83 9.81 -4.86 4.28
CA ALA A 83 10.89 -5.04 5.25
C ALA A 83 10.54 -6.15 6.23
N TYR A 84 11.55 -6.96 6.59
CA TYR A 84 11.46 -7.88 7.71
C TYR A 84 11.87 -7.15 8.99
N VAL A 85 10.94 -6.99 9.93
CA VAL A 85 11.11 -6.15 11.12
C VAL A 85 11.07 -7.01 12.38
N SER A 86 12.03 -6.78 13.28
CA SER A 86 11.97 -7.22 14.69
C SER A 86 11.32 -6.13 15.53
N TRP A 87 10.13 -6.39 16.05
CA TRP A 87 9.38 -5.44 16.88
C TRP A 87 9.82 -5.50 18.34
N GLU A 88 9.72 -4.38 19.05
CA GLU A 88 9.97 -4.31 20.50
C GLU A 88 9.04 -5.23 21.32
N THR A 89 7.90 -5.61 20.75
CA THR A 89 6.98 -6.61 21.32
C THR A 89 7.52 -8.03 21.29
N GLY A 90 8.67 -8.27 20.65
CA GLY A 90 9.27 -9.59 20.45
C GLY A 90 8.78 -10.33 19.21
N GLN A 91 7.78 -9.80 18.51
CA GLN A 91 7.31 -10.36 17.24
C GLN A 91 8.29 -10.04 16.10
N GLN A 92 8.40 -10.94 15.13
CA GLN A 92 9.11 -10.71 13.87
C GLN A 92 8.18 -10.95 12.69
N SER A 93 8.16 -10.04 11.72
CA SER A 93 7.22 -10.13 10.59
C SER A 93 7.62 -9.24 9.42
N TRP A 94 7.16 -9.63 8.23
CA TRP A 94 7.27 -8.83 7.00
C TRP A 94 6.18 -7.77 6.96
N TYR A 95 6.56 -6.53 6.67
CA TYR A 95 5.63 -5.41 6.52
C TYR A 95 5.92 -4.60 5.26
N PRO A 96 4.87 -4.13 4.56
CA PRO A 96 5.02 -3.15 3.50
C PRO A 96 5.78 -1.89 3.98
N LEU A 97 6.75 -1.42 3.20
CA LEU A 97 7.56 -0.25 3.56
C LEU A 97 6.70 1.01 3.75
N ASN A 98 5.59 1.14 3.02
CA ASN A 98 4.68 2.27 3.14
C ASN A 98 3.95 2.34 4.50
N HIS A 99 3.95 1.25 5.28
CA HIS A 99 3.40 1.21 6.64
C HIS A 99 4.43 1.59 7.72
N LEU A 100 5.69 1.79 7.31
CA LEU A 100 6.80 2.09 8.17
C LEU A 100 7.24 3.55 7.98
N GLU A 101 7.71 4.16 9.06
CA GLU A 101 8.37 5.46 9.04
C GLU A 101 9.63 5.38 9.90
N LEU A 102 10.63 6.19 9.58
CA LEU A 102 11.87 6.25 10.35
C LEU A 102 11.55 6.79 11.76
N ALA A 103 11.93 6.06 12.81
CA ALA A 103 11.67 6.47 14.19
C ALA A 103 12.72 7.46 14.70
N GLU A 104 13.97 7.30 14.26
CA GLU A 104 15.10 8.21 14.57
C GLU A 104 15.90 8.41 13.28
N ALA A 105 16.05 9.67 12.86
CA ALA A 105 17.03 10.01 11.83
C ALA A 105 18.42 9.76 12.40
N ARG A 106 19.26 9.02 11.67
CA ARG A 106 20.70 9.07 11.95
C ARG A 106 21.11 10.54 11.80
N GLU A 107 21.63 11.14 12.87
CA GLU A 107 22.56 12.24 12.69
C GLU A 107 23.73 11.65 11.91
N ASP A 108 23.89 12.06 10.66
CA ASP A 108 25.06 11.73 9.87
C ASP A 108 26.29 12.24 10.65
N VAL A 109 27.01 11.31 11.26
CA VAL A 109 28.27 11.59 11.95
C VAL A 109 29.25 12.06 10.87
N LYS A 110 29.56 13.35 10.94
CA LYS A 110 30.44 14.08 10.03
C LYS A 110 31.91 13.66 10.16
#